data_AF-A0A351STG5-F1
#
_entry.id   AF-A0A351STG5-F1
#
_cell.length_a   1.000
_cell.length_b   1.000
_cell.length_c   1.000
_cell.angle_alpha   90.00
_cell.angle_beta   90.00
_cell.angle_gamma   90.00
#
_symmetry.space_group_name_H-M   'P 1'
#
loop_
_entity.id
_entity.type
_entity.pdbx_description
1 polymer ?
#
loop_
_entity_poly.entity_id
_entity_poly.type
_entity_poly.pdbx_seq_one_letter_code
_entity_poly.pdbx_strand_id
1 'polypeptide(L)' 'MPGGQHLQRLLYQHFGFRQFLEGQETVIQAILDGQDTLVIMPTGGGKSLCYQLPALVLQGITVVVSPLIA' A
#
# COMPACT_ATOMS: atom_id res chain seq x y z
N MET A 1 -7.83 12.10 -6.26
CA MET A 1 -7.36 10.73 -6.04
C MET A 1 -6.76 10.20 -7.34
N PRO A 2 -5.55 9.62 -7.33
CA PRO A 2 -5.03 8.94 -8.50
C PRO A 2 -5.94 7.75 -8.85
N GLY A 3 -6.31 7.59 -10.12
CA GLY A 3 -7.12 6.46 -10.57
C GLY A 3 -6.34 5.13 -10.55
N GLY A 4 -7.04 3.99 -10.56
CA GLY A 4 -6.44 2.64 -10.44
C GLY A 4 -5.32 2.33 -11.45
N GLN A 5 -5.37 2.89 -12.67
CA GLN A 5 -4.30 2.74 -13.67
C GLN A 5 -2.96 3.35 -13.20
N HIS A 6 -2.99 4.42 -12.40
CA HIS A 6 -1.78 5.02 -11.84
C HIS A 6 -1.16 4.11 -10.77
N LEU A 7 -1.98 3.52 -9.90
CA LEU A 7 -1.51 2.61 -8.85
C LEU A 7 -0.91 1.33 -9.43
N GLN A 8 -1.51 0.75 -10.47
CA GLN A 8 -0.96 -0.40 -11.18
C GLN A 8 0.41 -0.10 -11.80
N ARG A 9 0.60 1.11 -12.34
CA ARG A 9 1.88 1.54 -12.88
C ARG A 9 2.95 1.64 -11.79
N LEU A 10 2.65 2.29 -10.67
CA LEU A 10 3.60 2.41 -9.56
C LEU A 10 3.93 1.04 -8.95
N LEU A 11 2.92 0.17 -8.82
CA LEU A 11 3.08 -1.21 -8.38
C LEU A 11 4.13 -1.93 -9.24
N TYR A 12 3.97 -1.86 -10.57
CA TYR A 12 4.92 -2.49 -11.48
C TYR A 12 6.30 -1.83 -11.44
N GLN A 13 6.36 -0.50 -11.47
CA GLN A 13 7.62 0.26 -11.55
C GLN A 13 8.51 0.09 -10.32
N HIS A 14 7.93 0.04 -9.12
CA HIS A 14 8.70 0.00 -7.87
C HIS A 14 8.78 -1.40 -7.24
N PHE A 15 7.79 -2.26 -7.49
CA PHE A 15 7.72 -3.59 -6.85
C PHE A 15 7.74 -4.75 -7.85
N GLY A 16 7.62 -4.49 -9.16
CA GLY A 16 7.64 -5.53 -10.20
C GLY A 16 6.37 -6.39 -10.27
N PHE A 17 5.35 -6.10 -9.46
CA PHE A 17 4.10 -6.85 -9.47
C PHE A 17 3.17 -6.35 -10.58
N ARG A 18 2.48 -7.28 -11.24
CA ARG A 18 1.54 -6.97 -12.34
C ARG A 18 0.10 -6.75 -11.87
N GLN A 19 -0.22 -7.22 -10.67
CA GLN A 19 -1.56 -7.17 -10.10
C GLN A 19 -1.47 -7.12 -8.58
N PHE A 20 -2.47 -6.51 -7.96
CA PHE A 20 -2.66 -6.56 -6.52
C PHE A 20 -3.13 -7.96 -6.08
N LEU A 21 -2.74 -8.36 -4.88
CA LEU A 21 -3.42 -9.45 -4.18
C LEU A 21 -4.79 -8.97 -3.69
N GLU A 22 -5.66 -9.93 -3.38
CA GLU A 22 -7.00 -9.66 -2.88
C GLU A 22 -6.97 -8.68 -1.69
N GLY A 23 -7.82 -7.64 -1.76
CA GLY A 23 -7.97 -6.62 -0.72
C GLY A 23 -6.89 -5.55 -0.66
N GLN A 24 -5.72 -5.71 -1.31
CA GLN A 24 -4.64 -4.71 -1.23
C GLN A 24 -5.06 -3.37 -1.84
N GLU A 25 -5.65 -3.38 -3.03
CA GLU A 25 -6.07 -2.16 -3.73
C GLU A 25 -7.13 -1.40 -2.91
N THR A 26 -8.07 -2.12 -2.29
CA THR A 26 -9.07 -1.53 -1.39
C THR A 26 -8.44 -0.83 -0.19
N VAL A 27 -7.48 -1.47 0.48
CA VAL A 27 -6.76 -0.87 1.62
C VAL A 27 -5.94 0.34 1.19
N ILE A 28 -5.22 0.24 0.07
CA ILE A 28 -4.42 1.34 -0.49
C ILE A 28 -5.32 2.54 -0.80
N GLN A 29 -6.46 2.31 -1.43
CA GLN A 29 -7.40 3.38 -1.76
C GLN A 29 -7.96 4.06 -0.51
N ALA A 30 -8.34 3.30 0.52
CA ALA A 30 -8.80 3.86 1.79
C ALA A 30 -7.74 4.78 2.44
N ILE A 31 -6.47 4.38 2.43
CA ILE A 31 -5.36 5.21 2.94
C ILE A 31 -5.18 6.47 2.09
N LEU A 32 -5.23 6.36 0.76
CA LEU A 32 -5.13 7.51 -0.15
C LEU A 32 -6.31 8.48 0.00
N ASP A 33 -7.47 7.96 0.39
CA ASP A 33 -8.66 8.73 0.71
C ASP A 33 -8.61 9.40 2.09
N GLY A 34 -7.51 9.22 2.83
CA GLY A 34 -7.27 9.82 4.13
C GLY A 34 -8.02 9.12 5.27
N GLN A 35 -8.42 7.86 5.10
CA GLN A 35 -9.14 7.11 6.11
C GLN A 35 -8.20 6.35 7.07
N ASP A 36 -8.49 6.44 8.37
CA ASP A 36 -7.89 5.54 9.36
C ASP A 36 -8.31 4.10 9.06
N THR A 37 -7.34 3.22 8.87
CA THR A 37 -7.58 1.87 8.34
C THR A 37 -6.97 0.80 9.25
N LEU A 38 -7.80 -0.16 9.70
CA LEU A 38 -7.36 -1.38 10.38
C LEU A 38 -7.31 -2.54 9.37
N VAL A 39 -6.14 -3.14 9.21
CA VAL A 39 -5.91 -4.19 8.20
C VAL A 39 -5.65 -5.53 8.88
N ILE A 40 -6.52 -6.51 8.63
CA ILE A 40 -6.35 -7.89 9.09
C ILE A 40 -6.08 -8.76 7.87
N MET A 41 -4.83 -9.22 7.71
CA MET A 41 -4.42 -10.09 6.62
C MET A 41 -3.46 -11.16 7.14
N PRO A 42 -3.46 -12.37 6.56
CA PRO A 42 -2.54 -13.44 6.95
C PRO A 42 -1.08 -13.06 6.66
N THR A 43 -0.14 -13.78 7.27
CA THR A 43 1.27 -13.74 6.88
C THR A 43 1.41 -14.09 5.40
N GLY A 44 2.26 -13.37 4.66
CA GLY A 44 2.38 -13.52 3.21
C GLY A 44 1.31 -12.78 2.38
N GLY A 45 0.24 -12.26 2.98
CA GLY A 45 -0.79 -11.48 2.27
C GLY A 45 -0.35 -10.10 1.75
N GLY A 46 0.94 -9.75 1.89
CA GLY A 46 1.49 -8.50 1.35
C GLY A 46 1.04 -7.22 2.06
N LYS A 47 0.78 -7.28 3.38
CA LYS A 47 0.43 -6.11 4.21
C LYS A 47 1.39 -4.93 4.04
N SER A 48 2.68 -5.20 3.83
CA SER A 48 3.69 -4.13 3.69
C SER A 48 3.45 -3.24 2.47
N LEU A 49 3.01 -3.83 1.36
CA LEU A 49 2.67 -3.07 0.16
C LEU A 49 1.57 -2.04 0.43
N CYS A 50 0.63 -2.36 1.32
CA CYS A 50 -0.52 -1.51 1.63
C CYS A 50 -0.14 -0.16 2.24
N TYR A 51 1.03 -0.03 2.90
CA TYR A 51 1.52 1.28 3.37
C TYR A 51 2.72 1.79 2.54
N GLN A 52 3.47 0.91 1.87
CA GLN A 52 4.61 1.32 1.05
C GLN A 52 4.18 1.97 -0.28
N LEU A 53 3.12 1.47 -0.92
CA LEU A 53 2.65 2.07 -2.18
C LEU A 53 2.03 3.47 -1.95
N PRO A 54 1.16 3.70 -0.94
CA PRO A 54 0.70 5.06 -0.61
C PRO A 54 1.83 6.02 -0.27
N ALA A 55 2.91 5.56 0.36
CA ALA A 55 4.07 6.38 0.69
C ALA A 55 4.77 6.99 -0.55
N LEU A 56 4.61 6.37 -1.72
CA LEU A 56 5.13 6.91 -2.99
C LEU A 56 4.19 7.94 -3.64
N VAL A 57 2.93 7.96 -3.24
CA VAL A 57 1.87 8.79 -3.83
C VAL A 57 1.60 10.05 -3.02
N LEU A 58 1.56 9.90 -1.69
CA LEU A 58 1.28 10.99 -0.77
C LEU A 58 2.50 11.90 -0.62
N GLN A 59 2.25 13.20 -0.45
CA GLN A 59 3.31 14.14 -0.12
C GLN A 59 3.74 13.94 1.34
N GLY A 60 5.04 14.04 1.61
CA GLY A 60 5.61 13.95 2.95
C GLY A 60 6.35 12.64 3.22
N ILE A 61 6.39 12.24 4.50
CA ILE A 61 7.15 11.07 4.97
C ILE A 61 6.18 10.11 5.66
N THR A 62 6.15 8.86 5.23
CA THR A 62 5.47 7.78 5.95
C THR A 62 6.37 7.26 7.07
N VAL A 63 5.86 7.27 8.30
CA VAL A 63 6.53 6.72 9.48
C VAL A 63 5.99 5.32 9.75
N VAL A 64 6.87 4.33 9.78
CA VAL A 64 6.51 2.94 10.10
C VAL A 64 7.10 2.56 11.46
N VAL A 65 6.25 2.16 12.39
CA VAL A 65 6.66 1.70 13.72
C VAL A 65 6.65 0.17 13.72
N SER A 66 7.83 -0.44 13.81
CA SER A 66 8.00 -1.90 13.97
C SER A 66 8.56 -2.20 15.36
N PRO A 67 8.01 -3.18 16.10
CA PRO A 67 8.56 -3.58 17.39
C PRO A 67 9.89 -4.36 17.27
N LEU A 68 10.21 -4.86 16.07
CA LEU A 68 11.38 -5.70 15.81
C LEU A 68 12.30 -5.03 14.79
N ILE A 69 13.62 -5.20 14.97
CA ILE A 69 14.69 -4.73 14.05
C ILE A 69 14.93 -5.73 12.90
N ALA A 70 14.46 -6.97 13.04
CA ALA A 70 14.80 -8.11 12.19
C ALA A 70 14.03 -8.15 10.85
#